data_AF-A0A2E2V3F2-F1
#
_entry.id   AF-A0A2E2V3F2-F1
#
_cell.length_a   1.000
_cell.length_b   1.000
_cell.length_c   1.000
_cell.angle_alpha   90.00
_cell.angle_beta   90.00
_cell.angle_gamma   90.00
#
_symmetry.space_group_name_H-M   'P 1'
#
loop_
_entity.id
_entity.type
_entity.pdbx_description
1 polymer ?
#
loop_
_entity_poly.entity_id
_entity_poly.type
_entity_poly.pdbx_seq_one_letter_code
_entity_poly.pdbx_strand_id
1 'polypeptide(L)'
;MKKILLLFIIPFICLTQNNYCGERPIKPLQLENQTKKEYKESEVYINYKQDLKIWKTCMSPLAISNRDEDNLNKQKMEATVEKFKEKISNPCGDKPEKPVKKKRQKHDDYIKTELYIEYKKVLKEWKNCMSPQGISKRNEATMDKDFEVILTEIKKICGEKPEKPLRKKGVNHDEYKQTQSYIEYKQNLKVWNNCSSLTKKRFSWGDCGDKPEKPFREEGLNHEEYKQKPSYIEYKHKLNNWRECIDNQKK
;
A
#
# COMPACT_ATOMS: atom_id res chain seq x y z
N MET A 1 -4.43 -57.98 -39.50
CA MET A 1 -3.80 -57.69 -38.21
C MET A 1 -3.69 -56.17 -38.04
N LYS A 2 -4.33 -55.64 -36.99
CA LYS A 2 -4.61 -54.21 -36.80
C LYS A 2 -3.34 -53.45 -36.40
N LYS A 3 -2.99 -52.39 -37.15
CA LYS A 3 -1.95 -51.42 -36.79
C LYS A 3 -2.54 -50.46 -35.74
N ILE A 4 -2.05 -50.53 -34.51
CA ILE A 4 -2.38 -49.57 -33.46
C ILE A 4 -1.44 -48.37 -33.65
N LEU A 5 -2.01 -47.25 -34.09
CA LEU A 5 -1.35 -45.96 -34.13
C LEU A 5 -1.31 -45.40 -32.70
N LEU A 6 -0.14 -45.44 -32.07
CA LEU A 6 0.13 -44.75 -30.80
C LEU A 6 0.10 -43.24 -31.05
N LEU A 7 -1.08 -42.64 -30.85
CA LEU A 7 -1.23 -41.19 -30.76
C LEU A 7 -0.53 -40.72 -29.48
N PHE A 8 0.60 -40.05 -29.65
CA PHE A 8 1.21 -39.20 -28.64
C PHE A 8 0.22 -38.10 -28.25
N ILE A 9 -0.55 -38.33 -27.18
CA ILE A 9 -1.28 -37.27 -26.50
C ILE A 9 -0.23 -36.51 -25.67
N ILE A 10 0.37 -35.49 -26.28
CA ILE A 10 1.03 -34.44 -25.52
C ILE A 10 -0.10 -33.68 -24.82
N PRO A 11 -0.21 -33.67 -23.48
CA PRO A 11 -1.11 -32.74 -22.84
C PRO A 11 -0.55 -31.35 -23.13
N PHE A 12 -1.19 -30.64 -24.05
CA PHE A 12 -1.06 -29.19 -24.15
C PHE A 12 -1.50 -28.65 -22.79
N ILE A 13 -0.53 -28.49 -21.89
CA ILE A 13 -0.66 -27.61 -20.75
C ILE A 13 -0.68 -26.22 -21.38
N CYS A 14 -1.87 -25.82 -21.87
CA CYS A 14 -2.21 -24.43 -22.02
C CYS A 14 -2.17 -23.84 -20.62
N LEU A 15 -0.99 -23.36 -20.23
CA LEU A 15 -0.87 -22.32 -19.22
C LEU A 15 -1.78 -21.19 -19.71
N THR A 16 -3.01 -21.15 -19.22
CA THR A 16 -3.87 -19.99 -19.31
C THR A 16 -3.19 -18.90 -18.52
N GLN A 17 -2.22 -18.23 -19.15
CA GLN A 17 -1.82 -16.90 -18.74
C GLN A 17 -3.10 -16.08 -18.78
N ASN A 18 -3.49 -15.53 -17.63
CA ASN A 18 -4.63 -14.64 -17.46
C ASN A 18 -4.61 -13.56 -18.54
N ASN A 19 -5.27 -13.83 -19.68
CA ASN A 19 -5.25 -12.95 -20.83
C ASN A 19 -6.39 -11.96 -20.64
N TYR A 20 -6.09 -10.88 -19.94
CA TYR A 20 -6.99 -9.73 -19.72
C TYR A 20 -7.61 -9.16 -21.00
N CYS A 21 -7.02 -9.44 -22.17
CA CYS A 21 -7.52 -9.01 -23.48
C CYS A 21 -8.43 -10.02 -24.19
N GLY A 22 -8.70 -11.18 -23.56
CA GLY A 22 -9.45 -12.28 -24.17
C GLY A 22 -8.72 -12.97 -25.32
N GLU A 23 -9.41 -13.92 -25.96
CA GLU A 23 -8.90 -14.63 -27.13
C GLU A 23 -8.95 -13.76 -28.39
N ARG A 24 -8.07 -14.07 -29.35
CA ARG A 24 -8.05 -13.38 -30.62
C ARG A 24 -9.36 -13.65 -31.38
N PRO A 25 -10.07 -12.63 -31.87
CA PRO A 25 -11.29 -12.82 -32.66
C PRO A 25 -11.04 -13.71 -33.88
N ILE A 26 -11.96 -14.65 -34.11
CA ILE A 26 -11.89 -15.61 -35.22
C ILE A 26 -12.51 -14.97 -36.46
N LYS A 27 -11.83 -15.08 -37.59
CA LYS A 27 -12.33 -14.56 -38.86
C LYS A 27 -13.55 -15.37 -39.30
N PRO A 28 -14.71 -14.74 -39.57
CA PRO A 28 -15.89 -15.45 -40.04
C PRO A 28 -15.65 -16.04 -41.43
N LEU A 29 -16.27 -17.17 -41.76
CA LEU A 29 -16.17 -17.78 -43.08
C LEU A 29 -17.09 -17.07 -44.09
N GLN A 30 -16.65 -17.00 -45.34
CA GLN A 30 -17.48 -16.51 -46.44
C GLN A 30 -18.44 -17.63 -46.86
N LEU A 31 -19.72 -17.33 -47.00
CA LEU A 31 -20.72 -18.30 -47.49
C LEU A 31 -20.53 -18.54 -49.00
N GLU A 32 -20.84 -19.75 -49.47
CA GLU A 32 -20.63 -20.16 -50.87
C GLU A 32 -21.36 -19.26 -51.88
N ASN A 33 -22.54 -18.76 -51.50
CA ASN A 33 -23.38 -17.92 -52.36
C ASN A 33 -23.06 -16.42 -52.26
N GLN A 34 -22.08 -16.03 -51.46
CA GLN A 34 -21.77 -14.62 -51.20
C GLN A 34 -20.57 -14.18 -52.02
N THR A 35 -20.66 -13.04 -52.72
CA THR A 35 -19.51 -12.46 -53.39
C THR A 35 -18.51 -11.88 -52.38
N LYS A 36 -17.24 -11.75 -52.79
CA LYS A 36 -16.18 -11.19 -51.94
C LYS A 36 -16.46 -9.76 -51.47
N LYS A 37 -17.23 -9.00 -52.26
CA LYS A 37 -17.63 -7.62 -51.92
C LYS A 37 -18.71 -7.64 -50.84
N GLU A 38 -19.77 -8.41 -51.05
CA GLU A 38 -20.86 -8.60 -50.09
C GLU A 38 -20.36 -9.18 -48.76
N TYR A 39 -19.39 -10.10 -48.79
CA TYR A 39 -18.77 -10.63 -47.57
C TYR A 39 -18.04 -9.56 -46.77
N LYS A 40 -17.33 -8.65 -47.43
CA LYS A 40 -16.62 -7.56 -46.75
C LYS A 40 -17.54 -6.46 -46.23
N GLU A 41 -18.70 -6.29 -46.86
CA GLU A 41 -19.74 -5.35 -46.45
C GLU A 41 -20.71 -5.96 -45.42
N SER A 42 -20.62 -7.26 -45.17
CA SER A 42 -21.44 -7.94 -44.15
C SER A 42 -21.12 -7.48 -42.74
N GLU A 43 -22.16 -7.37 -41.92
CA GLU A 43 -22.07 -6.97 -40.51
C GLU A 43 -21.11 -7.88 -39.71
N VAL A 44 -21.14 -9.19 -39.96
CA VAL A 44 -20.27 -10.16 -39.27
C VAL A 44 -18.79 -9.90 -39.56
N TYR A 45 -18.44 -9.57 -40.81
CA TYR A 45 -17.06 -9.24 -41.16
C TYR A 45 -16.63 -7.87 -40.64
N ILE A 46 -17.54 -6.89 -40.64
CA ILE A 46 -17.31 -5.55 -40.08
C ILE A 46 -17.05 -5.67 -38.57
N ASN A 47 -17.89 -6.40 -37.84
CA ASN A 47 -17.74 -6.63 -36.40
C ASN A 47 -16.43 -7.36 -36.09
N TYR A 48 -16.12 -8.44 -36.83
CA TYR A 48 -14.82 -9.11 -36.71
C TYR A 48 -13.63 -8.15 -36.91
N LYS A 49 -13.71 -7.24 -37.89
CA LYS A 49 -12.65 -6.25 -38.12
C LYS A 49 -12.52 -5.25 -36.98
N GLN A 50 -13.63 -4.84 -36.39
CA GLN A 50 -13.65 -3.96 -35.22
C GLN A 50 -13.08 -4.68 -33.99
N ASP A 51 -13.54 -5.89 -33.69
CA ASP A 51 -13.04 -6.69 -32.58
C ASP A 51 -11.54 -6.99 -32.71
N LEU A 52 -11.09 -7.34 -33.92
CA LEU A 52 -9.68 -7.57 -34.18
C LEU A 52 -8.84 -6.30 -33.96
N LYS A 53 -9.38 -5.12 -34.27
CA LYS A 53 -8.73 -3.84 -34.01
C LYS A 53 -8.63 -3.58 -32.51
N ILE A 54 -9.70 -3.83 -31.76
CA ILE A 54 -9.73 -3.71 -30.30
C ILE A 54 -8.70 -4.66 -29.66
N TRP A 55 -8.72 -5.93 -30.05
CA TRP A 55 -7.79 -6.95 -29.54
C TRP A 55 -6.32 -6.59 -29.84
N LYS A 56 -6.01 -6.15 -31.07
CA LYS A 56 -4.66 -5.70 -31.44
C LYS A 56 -4.20 -4.49 -30.63
N THR A 57 -5.10 -3.56 -30.33
CA THR A 57 -4.80 -2.42 -29.47
C THR A 57 -4.52 -2.88 -28.04
N CYS A 58 -5.32 -3.80 -27.49
CA CYS A 58 -5.15 -4.36 -26.15
C CYS A 58 -3.84 -5.14 -26.00
N MET A 59 -3.47 -5.92 -27.02
CA MET A 59 -2.22 -6.70 -27.07
C MET A 59 -1.01 -5.89 -27.58
N SER A 60 -1.18 -4.58 -27.82
CA SER A 60 -0.06 -3.76 -28.29
C SER A 60 1.00 -3.61 -27.19
N PRO A 61 2.30 -3.60 -27.52
CA PRO A 61 3.37 -3.42 -26.53
C PRO A 61 3.19 -2.17 -25.65
N LEU A 62 2.60 -1.11 -26.21
CA LEU A 62 2.30 0.13 -25.50
C LEU A 62 1.16 -0.03 -24.48
N ALA A 63 0.08 -0.74 -24.84
CA ALA A 63 -1.03 -1.01 -23.94
C ALA A 63 -0.63 -1.98 -22.81
N ILE A 64 0.22 -2.97 -23.12
CA ILE A 64 0.82 -3.87 -22.14
C ILE A 64 1.71 -3.08 -21.17
N SER A 65 2.60 -2.22 -21.70
CA SER A 65 3.49 -1.38 -20.88
C SER A 65 2.73 -0.42 -19.96
N ASN A 66 1.69 0.25 -20.44
CA ASN A 66 0.88 1.17 -19.61
C ASN A 66 0.17 0.41 -18.49
N ARG A 67 -0.36 -0.78 -18.80
CA ARG A 67 -1.01 -1.65 -17.81
C ARG A 67 -0.04 -2.19 -16.77
N ASP A 68 1.17 -2.56 -17.17
CA ASP A 68 2.21 -3.01 -16.24
C ASP A 68 2.69 -1.85 -15.36
N GLU A 69 2.73 -0.62 -15.89
CA GLU A 69 3.02 0.61 -15.12
C GLU A 69 1.90 0.93 -14.12
N ASP A 70 0.63 0.73 -14.50
CA ASP A 70 -0.53 0.90 -13.63
C ASP A 70 -0.58 -0.17 -12.52
N ASN A 71 -0.29 -1.43 -12.84
CA ASN A 71 -0.16 -2.51 -11.86
C ASN A 71 1.01 -2.27 -10.90
N LEU A 72 2.14 -1.77 -11.39
CA LEU A 72 3.28 -1.39 -10.57
C LEU A 72 2.97 -0.17 -9.67
N ASN A 73 2.20 0.79 -10.17
CA ASN A 73 1.72 1.93 -9.38
C ASN A 73 0.72 1.49 -8.31
N LYS A 74 -0.15 0.53 -8.62
CA LYS A 74 -1.08 -0.09 -7.67
C LYS A 74 -0.32 -0.83 -6.56
N GLN A 75 0.67 -1.65 -6.92
CA GLN A 75 1.56 -2.32 -5.96
C GLN A 75 2.36 -1.33 -5.11
N LYS A 76 2.84 -0.22 -5.69
CA LYS A 76 3.53 0.85 -4.94
C LYS A 76 2.58 1.60 -3.99
N MET A 77 1.32 1.81 -4.40
CA MET A 77 0.28 2.34 -3.50
C MET A 77 0.01 1.37 -2.35
N GLU A 78 -0.14 0.08 -2.63
CA GLU A 78 -0.33 -0.98 -1.63
C GLU A 78 0.85 -1.08 -0.65
N ALA A 79 2.09 -0.97 -1.14
CA ALA A 79 3.30 -0.92 -0.30
C ALA A 79 3.44 0.38 0.51
N THR A 80 2.93 1.51 -0.02
CA THR A 80 2.87 2.79 0.72
C THR A 80 1.78 2.75 1.79
N VAL A 81 0.67 2.05 1.51
CA VAL A 81 -0.39 1.73 2.47
C VAL A 81 0.17 0.87 3.60
N GLU A 82 0.98 -0.15 3.32
CA GLU A 82 1.70 -0.92 4.36
C GLU A 82 2.62 -0.07 5.24
N LYS A 83 3.34 0.91 4.68
CA LYS A 83 4.17 1.82 5.48
C LYS A 83 3.37 2.82 6.33
N PHE A 84 2.13 3.13 5.94
CA PHE A 84 1.21 3.92 6.76
C PHE A 84 0.55 3.08 7.88
N LYS A 85 0.39 1.76 7.68
CA LYS A 85 -0.15 0.80 8.69
C LYS A 85 0.68 0.71 9.98
N GLU A 86 1.94 1.13 9.98
CA GLU A 86 2.82 1.04 11.17
C GLU A 86 2.62 2.17 12.19
N LYS A 87 1.98 3.30 11.85
CA LYS A 87 2.16 4.56 12.61
C LYS A 87 0.98 5.08 13.41
N ILE A 88 -0.20 4.47 13.36
CA ILE A 88 -1.40 5.05 13.99
C ILE A 88 -1.79 4.25 15.24
N SER A 89 -1.43 4.82 16.40
CA SER A 89 -1.87 4.50 17.77
C SER A 89 -1.56 3.09 18.30
N ASN A 90 -1.03 2.98 19.53
CA ASN A 90 -0.84 1.69 20.22
C ASN A 90 -2.20 1.23 20.80
N PRO A 91 -2.92 0.28 20.18
CA PRO A 91 -4.23 -0.17 20.63
C PRO A 91 -4.13 -1.26 21.71
N CYS A 92 -2.90 -1.65 22.09
CA CYS A 92 -2.64 -2.65 23.12
C CYS A 92 -2.60 -2.05 24.53
N GLY A 93 -2.77 -0.73 24.65
CA GLY A 93 -2.58 -0.02 25.91
C GLY A 93 -1.14 -0.11 26.42
N ASP A 94 -0.96 0.31 27.66
CA ASP A 94 0.33 0.22 28.33
C ASP A 94 0.68 -1.21 28.71
N LYS A 95 1.98 -1.47 28.84
CA LYS A 95 2.48 -2.77 29.29
C LYS A 95 1.95 -3.02 30.70
N PRO A 96 1.35 -4.19 30.98
CA PRO A 96 0.84 -4.49 32.31
C PRO A 96 1.98 -4.44 33.34
N GLU A 97 1.69 -3.85 34.51
CA GLU A 97 2.65 -3.75 35.59
C GLU A 97 2.82 -5.09 36.31
N LYS A 98 4.06 -5.40 36.68
CA LYS A 98 4.38 -6.63 37.40
C LYS A 98 3.93 -6.50 38.86
N PRO A 99 3.14 -7.43 39.41
CA PRO A 99 2.68 -7.35 40.79
C PRO A 99 3.85 -7.39 41.77
N VAL A 100 3.79 -6.60 42.83
CA VAL A 100 4.88 -6.48 43.81
C VAL A 100 4.94 -7.73 44.69
N LYS A 101 6.15 -8.27 44.88
CA LYS A 101 6.41 -9.40 45.76
C LYS A 101 6.34 -8.95 47.23
N LYS A 102 5.60 -9.66 48.09
CA LYS A 102 5.54 -9.34 49.52
C LYS A 102 6.90 -9.55 50.19
N LYS A 103 7.24 -8.69 51.17
CA LYS A 103 8.48 -8.77 51.94
C LYS A 103 8.55 -10.13 52.64
N ARG A 104 9.69 -10.85 52.50
CA ARG A 104 9.94 -12.22 53.00
C ARG A 104 9.25 -13.39 52.28
N GLN A 105 8.49 -13.17 51.20
CA GLN A 105 7.96 -14.28 50.39
C GLN A 105 9.10 -14.98 49.61
N LYS A 106 9.07 -16.32 49.45
CA LYS A 106 10.01 -17.02 48.55
C LYS A 106 9.62 -16.79 47.08
N HIS A 107 10.58 -16.87 46.16
CA HIS A 107 10.31 -16.62 44.74
C HIS A 107 9.37 -17.66 44.14
N ASP A 108 9.59 -18.94 44.48
CA ASP A 108 8.84 -20.07 43.93
C ASP A 108 7.38 -20.07 44.37
N ASP A 109 7.10 -19.54 45.57
CA ASP A 109 5.74 -19.35 46.06
C ASP A 109 5.07 -18.13 45.41
N TYR A 110 5.84 -17.08 45.14
CA TYR A 110 5.34 -15.88 44.48
C TYR A 110 4.90 -16.16 43.03
N ILE A 111 5.64 -16.96 42.26
CA ILE A 111 5.26 -17.28 40.87
C ILE A 111 4.03 -18.20 40.76
N LYS A 112 3.63 -18.83 41.87
CA LYS A 112 2.41 -19.65 41.97
C LYS A 112 1.17 -18.87 42.43
N THR A 113 1.34 -17.60 42.82
CA THR A 113 0.19 -16.77 43.23
C THR A 113 -0.73 -16.46 42.07
N GLU A 114 -2.03 -16.36 42.33
CA GLU A 114 -3.06 -15.99 41.34
C GLU A 114 -2.73 -14.65 40.66
N LEU A 115 -2.32 -13.65 41.43
CA LEU A 115 -1.85 -12.34 40.94
C LEU A 115 -0.74 -12.45 39.89
N TYR A 116 0.28 -13.30 40.14
CA TYR A 116 1.37 -13.48 39.19
C TYR A 116 0.94 -14.27 37.93
N ILE A 117 0.07 -15.27 38.12
CA ILE A 117 -0.47 -16.08 37.03
C ILE A 117 -1.33 -15.22 36.10
N GLU A 118 -2.19 -14.36 36.66
CA GLU A 118 -3.04 -13.43 35.93
C GLU A 118 -2.21 -12.37 35.20
N TYR A 119 -1.21 -11.78 35.86
CA TYR A 119 -0.23 -10.91 35.20
C TYR A 119 0.44 -11.59 34.00
N LYS A 120 0.81 -12.88 34.12
CA LYS A 120 1.45 -13.62 33.02
C LYS A 120 0.49 -13.86 31.84
N LYS A 121 -0.81 -14.05 32.10
CA LYS A 121 -1.84 -14.15 31.06
C LYS A 121 -1.99 -12.82 30.31
N VAL A 122 -2.21 -11.72 31.04
CA VAL A 122 -2.37 -10.38 30.45
C VAL A 122 -1.10 -9.94 29.69
N LEU A 123 0.09 -10.23 30.23
CA LEU A 123 1.35 -9.95 29.55
C LEU A 123 1.51 -10.75 28.25
N LYS A 124 1.04 -12.01 28.20
CA LYS A 124 1.09 -12.84 26.99
C LYS A 124 0.17 -12.28 25.92
N GLU A 125 -1.04 -11.87 26.29
CA GLU A 125 -2.00 -11.21 25.40
C GLU A 125 -1.45 -9.88 24.88
N TRP A 126 -0.88 -9.05 25.75
CA TRP A 126 -0.21 -7.80 25.35
C TRP A 126 0.96 -8.05 24.39
N LYS A 127 1.79 -9.08 24.63
CA LYS A 127 2.88 -9.45 23.72
C LYS A 127 2.38 -9.94 22.37
N ASN A 128 1.30 -10.71 22.34
CA ASN A 128 0.66 -11.16 21.11
C ASN A 128 0.05 -9.97 20.37
N CYS A 129 -0.58 -9.05 21.10
CA CYS A 129 -1.15 -7.80 20.61
C CYS A 129 -0.08 -6.92 19.93
N MET A 130 1.10 -6.79 20.56
CA MET A 130 2.25 -6.03 20.05
C MET A 130 3.14 -6.84 19.09
N SER A 131 2.80 -8.09 18.79
CA SER A 131 3.56 -8.91 17.84
C SER A 131 3.31 -8.43 16.40
N PRO A 132 4.25 -8.66 15.46
CA PRO A 132 4.06 -8.32 14.06
C PRO A 132 2.75 -8.86 13.46
N GLN A 133 2.35 -10.07 13.87
CA GLN A 133 1.11 -10.72 13.41
C GLN A 133 -0.15 -10.12 14.04
N GLY A 134 -0.10 -9.71 15.32
CA GLY A 134 -1.22 -9.10 16.04
C GLY A 134 -1.49 -7.64 15.69
N ILE A 135 -0.47 -6.95 15.16
CA ILE A 135 -0.58 -5.62 14.54
C ILE A 135 -1.23 -5.74 13.15
N SER A 136 -0.77 -6.70 12.34
CA SER A 136 -1.27 -6.94 10.98
C SER A 136 -2.79 -7.23 10.94
N LYS A 137 -3.28 -8.18 11.76
CA LYS A 137 -4.70 -8.61 11.77
C LYS A 137 -5.72 -7.55 12.21
N ARG A 138 -5.31 -6.49 12.90
CA ARG A 138 -6.22 -5.44 13.40
C ARG A 138 -6.21 -4.16 12.60
N ASN A 139 -5.13 -3.90 11.88
CA ASN A 139 -5.10 -2.85 10.86
C ASN A 139 -6.13 -3.09 9.73
N GLU A 140 -6.70 -4.28 9.64
CA GLU A 140 -7.83 -4.60 8.76
C GLU A 140 -9.21 -4.18 9.33
N ALA A 141 -9.36 -3.96 10.65
CA ALA A 141 -10.68 -3.82 11.29
C ALA A 141 -11.05 -2.38 11.72
N THR A 142 -10.09 -1.46 11.89
CA THR A 142 -10.33 -0.08 12.37
C THR A 142 -10.24 1.02 11.31
N MET A 143 -10.05 0.68 10.02
CA MET A 143 -9.62 1.65 9.00
C MET A 143 -10.68 2.18 8.02
N ASP A 144 -11.94 1.78 8.11
CA ASP A 144 -12.91 2.17 7.08
C ASP A 144 -13.61 3.53 7.34
N LYS A 145 -13.68 4.03 8.57
CA LYS A 145 -14.44 5.27 8.87
C LYS A 145 -13.65 6.57 8.77
N ASP A 146 -12.39 6.59 9.17
CA ASP A 146 -11.60 7.84 9.19
C ASP A 146 -10.90 8.13 7.83
N PHE A 147 -10.79 7.11 6.97
CA PHE A 147 -10.09 7.25 5.69
C PHE A 147 -10.81 8.16 4.70
N GLU A 148 -12.14 8.02 4.57
CA GLU A 148 -12.93 8.87 3.68
C GLU A 148 -12.95 10.33 4.15
N VAL A 149 -12.98 10.57 5.46
CA VAL A 149 -12.90 11.91 6.04
C VAL A 149 -11.55 12.55 5.75
N ILE A 150 -10.45 11.82 5.94
CA ILE A 150 -9.10 12.30 5.63
C ILE A 150 -8.96 12.62 4.14
N LEU A 151 -9.45 11.76 3.25
CA LEU A 151 -9.42 12.02 1.80
C LEU A 151 -10.24 13.24 1.41
N THR A 152 -11.42 13.40 2.03
CA THR A 152 -12.30 14.55 1.80
C THR A 152 -11.63 15.85 2.23
N GLU A 153 -11.02 15.88 3.41
CA GLU A 153 -10.36 17.08 3.92
C GLU A 153 -9.06 17.40 3.15
N ILE A 154 -8.30 16.38 2.70
CA ILE A 154 -7.18 16.57 1.77
C ILE A 154 -7.67 17.21 0.47
N LYS A 155 -8.77 16.72 -0.10
CA LYS A 155 -9.33 17.30 -1.33
C LYS A 155 -9.77 18.75 -1.12
N LYS A 156 -10.34 19.07 0.04
CA LYS A 156 -10.78 20.43 0.41
C LYS A 156 -9.62 21.40 0.63
N ILE A 157 -8.55 20.97 1.31
CA ILE A 157 -7.41 21.83 1.67
C ILE A 157 -6.39 21.91 0.54
N CYS A 158 -6.06 20.77 -0.07
CA CYS A 158 -4.97 20.65 -1.04
C CYS A 158 -5.44 20.64 -2.50
N GLY A 159 -6.76 20.60 -2.73
CA GLY A 159 -7.33 20.44 -4.06
C GLY A 159 -7.17 19.03 -4.60
N GLU A 160 -7.52 18.86 -5.88
CA GLU A 160 -7.37 17.60 -6.56
C GLU A 160 -5.89 17.26 -6.78
N LYS A 161 -5.58 15.96 -6.73
CA LYS A 161 -4.23 15.49 -7.03
C LYS A 161 -3.96 15.76 -8.51
N PRO A 162 -2.84 16.41 -8.88
CA PRO A 162 -2.54 16.70 -10.26
C PRO A 162 -2.36 15.41 -11.06
N GLU A 163 -2.93 15.39 -12.25
CA GLU A 163 -2.88 14.24 -13.15
C GLU A 163 -1.58 14.21 -13.94
N LYS A 164 -1.01 13.02 -14.12
CA LYS A 164 0.20 12.83 -14.93
C LYS A 164 -0.14 13.08 -16.40
N PRO A 165 0.53 14.02 -17.09
CA PRO A 165 0.23 14.34 -18.48
C PRO A 165 0.57 13.14 -19.37
N LEU A 166 -0.24 12.87 -20.39
CA LEU A 166 0.03 11.76 -21.29
C LEU A 166 1.26 12.04 -22.15
N ARG A 167 2.11 11.02 -22.32
CA ARG A 167 3.25 11.09 -23.24
C ARG A 167 2.75 11.08 -24.68
N LYS A 168 3.12 12.10 -25.46
CA LYS A 168 2.81 12.17 -26.90
C LYS A 168 3.49 11.04 -27.65
N LYS A 169 2.81 10.50 -28.67
CA LYS A 169 3.31 9.40 -29.50
C LYS A 169 4.60 9.83 -30.23
N GLY A 170 5.65 9.01 -30.15
CA GLY A 170 6.94 9.27 -30.80
C GLY A 170 7.97 10.01 -29.93
N VAL A 171 7.58 10.54 -28.76
CA VAL A 171 8.52 11.17 -27.81
C VAL A 171 9.10 10.10 -26.88
N ASN A 172 10.42 10.06 -26.73
CA ASN A 172 11.04 9.11 -25.81
C ASN A 172 10.84 9.55 -24.34
N HIS A 173 11.19 8.69 -23.36
CA HIS A 173 10.91 8.97 -21.95
C HIS A 173 11.68 10.18 -21.41
N ASP A 174 12.91 10.35 -21.83
CA ASP A 174 13.77 11.42 -21.31
C ASP A 174 13.40 12.76 -21.92
N GLU A 175 13.08 12.81 -23.22
CA GLU A 175 12.48 13.98 -23.87
C GLU A 175 11.14 14.34 -23.25
N TYR A 176 10.29 13.34 -22.95
CA TYR A 176 9.02 13.57 -22.28
C TYR A 176 9.19 14.21 -20.90
N LYS A 177 10.20 13.81 -20.13
CA LYS A 177 10.50 14.44 -18.83
C LYS A 177 10.95 15.89 -18.94
N GLN A 178 11.51 16.29 -20.08
CA GLN A 178 11.88 17.68 -20.36
C GLN A 178 10.70 18.52 -20.89
N THR A 179 9.55 17.91 -21.18
CA THR A 179 8.38 18.67 -21.62
C THR A 179 7.84 19.56 -20.51
N GLN A 180 7.40 20.76 -20.89
CA GLN A 180 6.85 21.74 -19.96
C GLN A 180 5.69 21.16 -19.13
N SER A 181 4.78 20.40 -19.76
CA SER A 181 3.65 19.77 -19.07
C SER A 181 4.08 18.78 -18.00
N TYR A 182 5.13 17.98 -18.24
CA TYR A 182 5.66 17.05 -17.25
C TYR A 182 6.37 17.78 -16.10
N ILE A 183 7.11 18.85 -16.41
CA ILE A 183 7.79 19.68 -15.41
C ILE A 183 6.74 20.33 -14.48
N GLU A 184 5.71 20.93 -15.05
CA GLU A 184 4.58 21.54 -14.31
C GLU A 184 3.86 20.49 -13.46
N TYR A 185 3.55 19.31 -14.01
CA TYR A 185 2.99 18.21 -13.25
C TYR A 185 3.88 17.83 -12.05
N LYS A 186 5.20 17.72 -12.24
CA LYS A 186 6.12 17.36 -11.15
C LYS A 186 6.18 18.42 -10.06
N GLN A 187 6.15 19.70 -10.44
CA GLN A 187 6.10 20.81 -9.48
C GLN A 187 4.78 20.80 -8.70
N ASN A 188 3.65 20.72 -9.39
CA ASN A 188 2.32 20.68 -8.77
C ASN A 188 2.15 19.43 -7.89
N LEU A 189 2.64 18.27 -8.33
CA LEU A 189 2.60 17.04 -7.54
C LEU A 189 3.45 17.17 -6.27
N LYS A 190 4.61 17.82 -6.33
CA LYS A 190 5.44 18.08 -5.16
C LYS A 190 4.70 18.95 -4.15
N VAL A 191 4.07 20.03 -4.60
CA VAL A 191 3.27 20.93 -3.77
C VAL A 191 2.10 20.18 -3.13
N TRP A 192 1.35 19.42 -3.94
CA TRP A 192 0.21 18.63 -3.46
C TRP A 192 0.65 17.56 -2.45
N ASN A 193 1.74 16.83 -2.71
CA ASN A 193 2.26 15.83 -1.78
C ASN A 193 2.66 16.45 -0.44
N ASN A 194 3.28 17.64 -0.45
CA ASN A 194 3.62 18.36 0.77
C ASN A 194 2.36 18.74 1.55
N CYS A 195 1.36 19.32 0.89
CA CYS A 195 0.08 19.68 1.51
C CYS A 195 -0.67 18.44 2.05
N SER A 196 -0.78 17.38 1.25
CA SER A 196 -1.45 16.14 1.64
C SER A 196 -0.76 15.51 2.85
N SER A 197 0.58 15.49 2.87
CA SER A 197 1.36 15.02 4.01
C SER A 197 1.07 15.83 5.27
N LEU A 198 1.12 17.17 5.19
CA LEU A 198 0.80 18.04 6.32
C LEU A 198 -0.62 17.84 6.83
N THR A 199 -1.60 17.70 5.93
CA THR A 199 -3.00 17.44 6.29
C THR A 199 -3.16 16.09 6.98
N LYS A 200 -2.55 15.03 6.44
CA LYS A 200 -2.52 13.70 7.09
C LYS A 200 -1.89 13.76 8.47
N LYS A 201 -0.81 14.54 8.63
CA LYS A 201 -0.16 14.73 9.93
C LYS A 201 -1.06 15.47 10.91
N ARG A 202 -1.79 16.51 10.48
CA ARG A 202 -2.82 17.16 11.31
C ARG A 202 -3.93 16.21 11.71
N PHE A 203 -4.39 15.31 10.84
CA PHE A 203 -5.35 14.29 11.26
C PHE A 203 -4.76 13.26 12.22
N SER A 204 -3.48 12.93 12.05
CA SER A 204 -2.81 11.94 12.91
C SER A 204 -2.46 12.52 14.29
N TRP A 205 -2.15 13.81 14.36
CA TRP A 205 -1.50 14.43 15.53
C TRP A 205 -2.18 15.74 16.00
N GLY A 206 -3.28 16.14 15.37
CA GLY A 206 -4.00 17.39 15.62
C GLY A 206 -3.10 18.63 15.62
N ASP A 207 -3.42 19.59 16.48
CA ASP A 207 -2.64 20.83 16.63
C ASP A 207 -1.30 20.63 17.37
N CYS A 208 -1.03 19.41 17.85
CA CYS A 208 0.21 19.10 18.58
C CYS A 208 1.45 19.07 17.67
N GLY A 209 1.25 19.09 16.34
CA GLY A 209 2.32 19.14 15.36
C GLY A 209 3.09 17.83 15.23
N ASP A 210 4.27 17.91 14.61
CA ASP A 210 5.08 16.73 14.31
C ASP A 210 5.70 16.13 15.57
N LYS A 211 5.72 14.80 15.65
CA LYS A 211 6.44 14.07 16.70
C LYS A 211 7.91 14.49 16.69
N PRO A 212 8.50 14.90 17.84
CA PRO A 212 9.90 15.29 17.91
C PRO A 212 10.83 14.19 17.39
N GLU A 213 11.86 14.59 16.64
CA GLU A 213 12.87 13.67 16.14
C GLU A 213 13.87 13.32 17.22
N LYS A 214 14.17 12.02 17.33
CA LYS A 214 15.17 11.54 18.27
C LYS A 214 16.56 11.92 17.76
N PRO A 215 17.43 12.55 18.57
CA PRO A 215 18.75 12.96 18.12
C PRO A 215 19.60 11.74 17.76
N PHE A 216 20.51 11.89 16.80
CA PHE A 216 21.39 10.80 16.41
C PHE A 216 22.30 10.38 17.57
N ARG A 217 22.55 9.07 17.70
CA ARG A 217 23.54 8.54 18.64
C ARG A 217 24.82 8.27 17.87
N GLU A 218 25.88 8.99 18.21
CA GLU A 218 27.23 8.77 17.69
C GLU A 218 27.68 7.32 17.89
N GLU A 219 28.40 6.80 16.91
CA GLU A 219 28.97 5.45 16.95
C GLU A 219 30.00 5.33 18.09
N GLY A 220 29.96 4.23 18.83
CA GLY A 220 30.81 4.03 20.02
C GLY A 220 30.29 4.62 21.33
N LEU A 221 29.26 5.47 21.31
CA LEU A 221 28.69 6.07 22.52
C LEU A 221 27.76 5.09 23.27
N ASN A 222 27.98 4.91 24.58
CA ASN A 222 27.12 4.08 25.42
C ASN A 222 25.68 4.63 25.45
N HIS A 223 24.69 3.74 25.52
CA HIS A 223 23.28 4.12 25.60
C HIS A 223 22.95 4.97 26.84
N GLU A 224 23.55 4.67 28.01
CA GLU A 224 23.27 5.44 29.22
C GLU A 224 23.94 6.83 29.17
N GLU A 225 25.15 6.92 28.63
CA GLU A 225 25.83 8.20 28.40
C GLU A 225 25.10 9.06 27.36
N TYR A 226 24.61 8.44 26.28
CA TYR A 226 23.78 9.09 25.28
C TYR A 226 22.50 9.71 25.87
N LYS A 227 21.88 9.06 26.86
CA LYS A 227 20.68 9.61 27.53
C LYS A 227 20.98 10.86 28.36
N GLN A 228 22.22 11.01 28.83
CA GLN A 228 22.65 12.19 29.59
C GLN A 228 23.03 13.36 28.68
N LYS A 229 23.15 13.17 27.36
CA LYS A 229 23.43 14.28 26.43
C LYS A 229 22.30 15.32 26.47
N PRO A 230 22.61 16.63 26.49
CA PRO A 230 21.61 17.70 26.50
C PRO A 230 20.57 17.57 25.39
N SER A 231 21.00 17.19 24.18
CA SER A 231 20.12 16.99 23.03
C SER A 231 19.08 15.87 23.25
N TYR A 232 19.46 14.80 23.95
CA TYR A 232 18.53 13.72 24.28
C TYR A 232 17.54 14.12 25.38
N ILE A 233 18.01 14.85 26.39
CA ILE A 233 17.18 15.37 27.48
C ILE A 233 16.13 16.33 26.91
N GLU A 234 16.55 17.26 26.04
CA GLU A 234 15.67 18.20 25.36
C GLU A 234 14.64 17.48 24.47
N TYR A 235 15.08 16.48 23.69
CA TYR A 235 14.19 15.60 22.93
C TYR A 235 13.16 14.93 23.83
N LYS A 236 13.59 14.42 24.99
CA LYS A 236 12.70 13.70 25.91
C LYS A 236 11.63 14.61 26.50
N HIS A 237 12.00 15.84 26.85
CA HIS A 237 11.06 16.87 27.29
C HIS A 237 10.04 17.21 26.18
N LYS A 238 10.52 17.53 24.96
CA LYS A 238 9.67 17.79 23.80
C LYS A 238 8.72 16.62 23.51
N LEU A 239 9.21 15.39 23.59
CA LEU A 239 8.41 14.19 23.34
C LEU A 239 7.32 14.00 24.38
N ASN A 240 7.59 14.26 25.66
CA ASN A 240 6.60 14.16 26.72
C ASN A 240 5.49 15.20 26.53
N ASN A 241 5.85 16.46 26.29
CA ASN A 241 4.87 17.53 26.03
C ASN A 241 4.01 17.24 24.79
N TRP A 242 4.64 16.70 23.74
CA TRP A 242 3.91 16.28 22.54
C TRP A 242 2.91 15.16 22.84
N ARG A 243 3.29 14.17 23.68
CA ARG A 243 2.37 13.09 24.10
C ARG A 243 1.20 13.62 24.91
N GLU A 244 1.48 14.49 25.89
CA GLU A 244 0.44 15.12 26.71
C GLU A 244 -0.55 15.90 25.85
N CYS A 245 -0.07 16.64 24.86
CA CYS A 245 -0.92 17.35 23.91
C CYS A 245 -1.84 16.38 23.14
N ILE A 246 -1.28 15.29 22.60
CA ILE A 246 -2.06 14.27 21.86
C ILE A 246 -3.13 13.64 22.75
N ASP A 247 -2.77 13.30 23.99
CA ASP A 247 -3.70 12.65 24.91
C ASP A 247 -4.81 13.60 25.39
N ASN A 248 -4.53 14.91 25.46
CA ASN A 248 -5.56 15.92 25.73
C ASN A 248 -6.53 16.13 24.55
N GLN A 249 -6.10 15.93 23.31
CA GLN A 249 -6.97 16.05 22.12
C GLN A 249 -7.85 14.83 21.85
N LYS A 250 -7.57 13.69 22.52
CA LYS A 250 -8.38 12.48 22.44
C LYS A 250 -9.53 12.43 23.46
N LYS A 251 -9.56 13.35 24.42
CA LYS A 251 -10.64 13.49 25.42
C LYS A 251 -11.76 14.33 24.85
#